data_AF-A0A7S0ZI46-F1
#
_entry.id   AF-A0A7S0ZI46-F1
#
_cell.length_a   1.000
_cell.length_b   1.000
_cell.length_c   1.000
_cell.angle_alpha   90.00
_cell.angle_beta   90.00
_cell.angle_gamma   90.00
#
_symmetry.space_group_name_H-M   'P 1'
#
loop_
_entity.id
_entity.type
_entity.pdbx_description
1 polymer ?
#
loop_
_entity_poly.entity_id
_entity_poly.type
_entity_poly.pdbx_seq_one_letter_code
_entity_poly.pdbx_strand_id
1 'polypeptide(L)'
;MNLELIIGLCGVIYCALWSFSLYPQVLMNYRRGSVQGMSLDFAVLNVLGFSAYALYTCLLSYDQSLRTSFWEKYHKFPPVELQDVAFAVHGLIIVVVNQWQVYVLERGAKQRVSYITWLICAG
;
A
#
# COMPACT_ATOMS: atom_id res chain seq x y z
N MET A 1 25.91 -8.12 20.93
CA MET A 1 24.77 -7.28 20.49
C MET A 1 24.14 -8.00 19.32
N ASN A 2 22.93 -8.53 19.48
CA ASN A 2 22.35 -9.52 18.57
C ASN A 2 21.98 -8.87 17.22
N LEU A 3 22.59 -9.33 16.13
CA LEU A 3 22.35 -8.83 14.77
C LEU A 3 20.86 -8.90 14.37
N GLU A 4 20.21 -9.99 14.77
CA GLU A 4 18.76 -10.22 14.60
C GLU A 4 17.90 -9.10 15.21
N LEU A 5 18.29 -8.60 16.40
CA LEU A 5 17.56 -7.53 17.07
C LEU A 5 17.64 -6.22 16.27
N ILE A 6 18.81 -5.93 15.71
CA ILE A 6 19.05 -4.71 14.91
C ILE A 6 18.25 -4.78 13.61
N ILE A 7 18.27 -5.94 12.93
CA ILE A 7 17.51 -6.16 11.69
C ILE A 7 16.01 -6.00 11.95
N GLY A 8 15.48 -6.62 13.00
CA GLY A 8 14.07 -6.49 13.39
C GLY A 8 13.67 -5.03 13.68
N LEU A 9 14.48 -4.32 14.49
CA LEU A 9 14.21 -2.90 14.80
C LEU A 9 14.26 -2.00 13.58
N CYS A 10 15.24 -2.19 12.69
CA CYS A 10 15.32 -1.46 11.42
C CYS A 10 14.08 -1.71 10.56
N GLY A 11 13.58 -2.95 10.50
CA GLY A 11 12.35 -3.30 9.77
C GLY A 11 11.11 -2.58 10.32
N VAL A 12 10.93 -2.57 11.65
CA VAL A 12 9.82 -1.86 12.29
C VAL A 12 9.91 -0.34 12.08
N ILE A 13 11.10 0.26 12.23
CA ILE A 13 11.30 1.69 12.00
C ILE A 13 11.03 2.05 10.53
N TYR A 14 11.51 1.23 9.59
CA TYR A 14 11.24 1.41 8.17
C TYR A 14 9.73 1.40 7.89
N CYS A 15 9.03 0.39 8.39
CA CYS A 15 7.58 0.27 8.29
C CYS A 15 6.85 1.49 8.88
N ALA A 16 7.28 1.97 10.04
CA ALA A 16 6.69 3.14 10.70
C ALA A 16 6.90 4.43 9.89
N LEU A 17 8.13 4.67 9.40
CA LEU A 17 8.45 5.84 8.57
C LEU A 17 7.65 5.85 7.27
N TRP A 18 7.55 4.69 6.62
CA TRP A 18 6.78 4.55 5.38
C TRP A 18 5.29 4.78 5.62
N SER A 19 4.75 4.22 6.71
CA SER A 19 3.36 4.46 7.13
C SER A 19 3.11 5.95 7.34
N PHE A 20 4.00 6.64 8.05
CA PHE A 20 3.87 8.08 8.31
C PHE A 20 3.86 8.91 7.03
N SER A 21 4.60 8.50 5.99
CA SER A 21 4.64 9.17 4.69
C SER A 21 3.29 9.20 3.95
N LEU A 22 2.35 8.31 4.28
CA LEU A 22 1.03 8.23 3.65
C LEU A 22 0.02 9.27 4.20
N TYR A 23 0.24 9.76 5.42
CA TYR A 23 -0.68 10.69 6.11
C TYR A 23 -0.66 12.14 5.58
N PRO A 24 0.50 12.75 5.22
CA PRO A 24 0.55 14.12 4.72
C PRO A 24 -0.42 14.39 3.58
N GLN A 25 -0.57 13.43 2.65
CA GLN A 25 -1.47 13.56 1.52
C GLN A 25 -2.94 13.65 1.97
N VAL A 26 -3.36 12.74 2.85
CA VAL A 26 -4.72 12.69 3.40
C VAL A 26 -5.03 13.95 4.24
N LEU A 27 -4.06 14.39 5.03
CA LEU A 27 -4.21 15.59 5.86
C LEU A 27 -4.25 16.87 5.02
N MET A 28 -3.43 16.99 3.98
CA MET A 28 -3.48 18.13 3.05
C MET A 28 -4.81 18.22 2.33
N ASN A 29 -5.33 17.09 1.84
CA ASN A 29 -6.66 17.03 1.21
C ASN A 29 -7.75 17.49 2.19
N TYR A 30 -7.72 16.99 3.43
CA TYR A 30 -8.67 17.40 4.47
C TYR A 30 -8.57 18.89 4.81
N ARG A 31 -7.35 19.42 5.01
CA ARG A 31 -7.14 20.83 5.36
C ARG A 31 -7.52 21.80 4.24
N ARG A 32 -7.36 21.40 2.98
CA ARG A 32 -7.73 22.21 1.81
C ARG A 32 -9.21 22.10 1.45
N GLY A 33 -9.89 21.04 1.87
CA GLY A 33 -11.26 20.74 1.43
C GLY A 33 -11.36 20.43 -0.07
N SER A 34 -10.23 20.29 -0.76
CA SER A 34 -10.16 20.07 -2.21
C SER A 34 -8.99 19.15 -2.54
N VAL A 35 -9.19 18.31 -3.55
CA VAL A 35 -8.17 17.42 -4.12
C VAL A 35 -7.52 18.00 -5.39
N GLN A 36 -7.69 19.32 -5.61
CA GLN A 36 -7.11 20.02 -6.73
C GLN A 36 -5.57 20.06 -6.61
N GLY A 37 -4.88 19.49 -7.61
CA GLY A 37 -3.42 19.33 -7.62
C GLY A 37 -2.92 17.91 -7.27
N MET A 38 -3.80 17.00 -6.84
CA MET A 38 -3.48 15.58 -6.70
C MET A 38 -3.67 14.84 -8.03
N SER A 39 -2.75 13.94 -8.41
CA SER A 39 -2.95 13.08 -9.57
C SER A 39 -3.98 11.99 -9.25
N LEU A 40 -5.12 11.98 -9.96
CA LEU A 40 -6.15 10.94 -9.82
C LEU A 40 -5.61 9.57 -10.25
N ASP A 41 -4.72 9.55 -11.25
CA ASP A 41 -4.04 8.33 -11.68
C ASP A 41 -3.19 7.74 -10.56
N PHE A 42 -2.46 8.60 -9.85
CA PHE A 42 -1.68 8.18 -8.69
C PHE A 42 -2.58 7.60 -7.60
N ALA A 43 -3.75 8.18 -7.33
CA ALA A 43 -4.68 7.65 -6.33
C ALA A 43 -5.16 6.23 -6.68
N VAL A 44 -5.60 6.02 -7.93
CA VAL A 44 -6.09 4.73 -8.41
C VAL A 44 -4.97 3.67 -8.42
N LEU A 45 -3.78 4.03 -8.92
CA LEU A 45 -2.63 3.13 -8.95
C LEU A 45 -2.16 2.75 -7.54
N ASN A 46 -2.24 3.67 -6.57
CA ASN A 46 -1.91 3.34 -5.18
C ASN A 46 -2.89 2.32 -4.59
N VAL A 47 -4.19 2.46 -4.83
CA VAL A 47 -5.18 1.47 -4.37
C VAL A 47 -4.89 0.11 -4.98
N LEU A 48 -4.63 0.05 -6.29
CA LEU A 48 -4.30 -1.21 -6.98
C LEU A 48 -3.01 -1.84 -6.41
N GLY A 49 -1.94 -1.04 -6.29
CA GLY A 49 -0.65 -1.47 -5.79
C GLY A 49 -0.72 -2.00 -4.36
N PHE A 50 -1.36 -1.26 -3.44
CA PHE A 50 -1.54 -1.70 -2.06
C PHE A 50 -2.48 -2.90 -1.94
N SER A 51 -3.50 -3.01 -2.82
CA SER A 51 -4.38 -4.19 -2.83
C SER A 51 -3.61 -5.44 -3.25
N ALA A 52 -2.82 -5.36 -4.33
CA ALA A 52 -1.98 -6.46 -4.80
C ALA A 52 -0.90 -6.81 -3.76
N TYR A 53 -0.28 -5.81 -3.14
CA TYR A 53 0.72 -6.02 -2.10
C TYR A 53 0.14 -6.66 -0.84
N ALA A 54 -1.01 -6.17 -0.35
CA ALA A 54 -1.71 -6.77 0.79
C ALA A 54 -2.18 -8.19 0.50
N LEU A 55 -2.67 -8.46 -0.71
CA LEU A 55 -3.04 -9.82 -1.13
C LEU A 55 -1.81 -10.74 -1.12
N TYR A 56 -0.70 -10.30 -1.72
CA TYR A 56 0.55 -11.05 -1.74
C TYR A 56 1.08 -11.36 -0.34
N THR A 57 1.20 -10.35 0.53
CA THR A 57 1.74 -10.53 1.88
C THR A 57 0.81 -11.37 2.76
N CYS A 58 -0.51 -11.19 2.66
CA CYS A 58 -1.48 -12.03 3.37
C CYS A 58 -1.45 -13.48 2.88
N LEU A 59 -1.49 -13.72 1.57
CA LEU A 59 -1.49 -15.10 1.03
C LEU A 59 -0.21 -15.85 1.42
N LEU A 60 0.97 -15.23 1.25
CA LEU A 60 2.23 -15.87 1.63
C LEU A 60 2.37 -16.07 3.15
N SER A 61 1.74 -15.22 3.96
CA SER A 61 1.82 -15.31 5.42
C SER A 61 0.86 -16.35 6.00
N TYR A 62 -0.40 -16.38 5.52
CA TYR A 62 -1.47 -17.22 6.07
C TYR A 62 -1.66 -18.56 5.35
N ASP A 63 -1.42 -18.66 4.05
CA ASP A 63 -1.63 -19.92 3.32
C ASP A 63 -0.41 -20.84 3.47
N GLN A 64 -0.56 -21.85 4.31
CA GLN A 64 0.47 -22.85 4.55
C GLN A 64 0.82 -23.64 3.28
N SER A 65 -0.13 -23.85 2.37
CA SER A 65 0.06 -24.59 1.12
C SER A 65 1.03 -23.85 0.18
N LEU A 66 0.85 -22.53 0.06
CA LEU A 66 1.74 -21.67 -0.72
C LEU A 66 3.14 -21.62 -0.11
N ARG A 67 3.25 -21.58 1.22
CA ARG A 67 4.55 -21.62 1.92
C ARG A 67 5.30 -22.93 1.67
N THR A 68 4.59 -24.05 1.67
CA THR A 68 5.20 -25.36 1.36
C THR A 68 5.64 -25.45 -0.10
N SER A 69 4.83 -24.99 -1.05
CA SER A 69 5.23 -24.95 -2.47
C SER A 69 6.41 -23.99 -2.72
N PHE A 70 6.49 -22.89 -1.97
CA PHE A 70 7.62 -21.97 -2.03
C PHE A 70 8.91 -22.61 -1.51
N TRP A 71 8.81 -23.36 -0.40
CA TRP A 71 9.92 -24.14 0.14
C TRP A 71 10.39 -25.24 -0.81
N GLU A 72 9.47 -26.00 -1.41
CA GLU A 72 9.83 -27.04 -2.37
C GLU A 72 10.56 -26.46 -3.59
N LYS A 73 10.13 -25.29 -4.07
CA LYS A 73 10.70 -24.67 -5.27
C LYS A 73 12.03 -23.95 -5.01
N TYR A 74 12.14 -23.25 -3.88
CA TYR A 74 13.27 -22.33 -3.61
C TYR A 74 14.10 -22.71 -2.39
N HIS A 75 13.71 -23.72 -1.62
CA HIS A 75 14.36 -24.18 -0.38
C HIS A 75 14.59 -23.05 0.63
N LYS A 76 13.67 -22.07 0.64
CA LYS A 76 13.72 -20.88 1.50
C LYS A 76 12.31 -20.60 2.02
N PHE A 77 12.23 -20.15 3.27
CA PHE A 77 10.98 -19.61 3.78
C PHE A 77 10.67 -18.29 3.08
N PRO A 78 9.40 -18.01 2.78
CA PRO A 78 9.02 -16.73 2.23
C PRO A 78 9.46 -15.60 3.18
N PRO A 79 10.15 -14.56 2.66
CA PRO A 79 10.71 -13.48 3.46
C PRO A 79 9.64 -12.42 3.79
N VAL A 80 8.46 -12.88 4.21
CA VAL A 80 7.32 -12.02 4.58
C VAL A 80 7.17 -12.09 6.09
N GLU A 81 7.47 -11.00 6.77
CA GLU A 81 7.33 -10.87 8.21
C GLU A 81 5.95 -10.30 8.59
N LEU A 82 5.52 -10.49 9.83
CA LEU A 82 4.22 -10.00 10.31
C LEU A 82 4.09 -8.47 10.16
N GLN A 83 5.20 -7.76 10.34
CA GLN A 83 5.27 -6.30 10.17
C GLN A 83 4.98 -5.83 8.74
N ASP A 84 5.30 -6.66 7.73
CA ASP A 84 5.04 -6.35 6.32
C ASP A 84 3.55 -6.49 6.00
N VAL A 85 2.89 -7.47 6.60
CA VAL A 85 1.42 -7.65 6.49
C VAL A 85 0.70 -6.48 7.15
N ALA A 86 1.11 -6.11 8.38
CA ALA A 86 0.53 -4.97 9.09
C ALA A 86 0.70 -3.67 8.29
N PHE A 87 1.88 -3.45 7.72
CA PHE A 87 2.16 -2.31 6.83
C PHE A 87 1.25 -2.30 5.60
N ALA A 88 1.14 -3.44 4.91
CA ALA A 88 0.35 -3.55 3.69
C ALA A 88 -1.14 -3.24 3.94
N VAL A 89 -1.70 -3.82 5.00
CA VAL A 89 -3.11 -3.60 5.39
C VAL A 89 -3.33 -2.15 5.83
N HIS A 90 -2.43 -1.60 6.65
CA HIS A 90 -2.52 -0.22 7.09
C HIS A 90 -2.44 0.77 5.92
N GLY A 91 -1.48 0.57 5.02
CA GLY A 91 -1.33 1.38 3.82
C GLY A 91 -2.55 1.29 2.91
N LEU A 92 -3.11 0.09 2.73
CA LEU A 92 -4.35 -0.11 1.97
C LEU A 92 -5.52 0.72 2.53
N ILE A 93 -5.70 0.74 3.86
CA ILE A 93 -6.72 1.55 4.51
C ILE A 93 -6.52 3.04 4.19
N ILE A 94 -5.29 3.55 4.33
CA ILE A 94 -5.01 4.97 4.09
C ILE A 94 -5.25 5.35 2.62
N VAL A 95 -4.83 4.52 1.66
CA VAL A 95 -5.05 4.83 0.24
C VAL A 95 -6.52 4.73 -0.15
N VAL A 96 -7.30 3.84 0.49
CA VAL A 96 -8.75 3.79 0.34
C VAL A 96 -9.41 5.06 0.90
N VAL A 97 -8.96 5.55 2.07
CA VAL A 97 -9.43 6.83 2.63
C VAL A 97 -9.08 7.99 1.70
N ASN A 98 -7.88 8.00 1.13
CA ASN A 98 -7.45 9.01 0.16
C ASN A 98 -8.31 8.97 -1.12
N GLN A 99 -8.61 7.76 -1.61
CA GLN A 99 -9.52 7.56 -2.74
C GLN A 99 -10.95 7.99 -2.41
N TRP A 100 -11.44 7.76 -1.19
CA TRP A 100 -12.72 8.28 -0.72
C TRP A 100 -12.75 9.81 -0.69
N GLN A 101 -11.68 10.45 -0.18
CA GLN A 101 -11.56 11.92 -0.21
C GLN A 101 -11.63 12.47 -1.64
N VAL A 102 -11.05 11.75 -2.60
CA VAL A 102 -11.19 12.09 -4.01
C VAL A 102 -12.67 12.08 -4.43
N TYR A 103 -13.53 11.18 -3.96
CA TYR A 103 -14.98 11.19 -4.26
C TYR A 103 -15.80 12.27 -3.56
N VAL A 104 -15.43 12.66 -2.34
CA VAL A 104 -16.23 13.59 -1.53
C VAL A 104 -15.80 15.05 -1.68
N LEU A 105 -14.50 15.32 -1.77
CA LEU A 105 -13.97 16.68 -1.82
C LEU A 105 -14.06 17.28 -3.23
N GLU A 106 -14.06 18.61 -3.31
CA GLU A 106 -14.12 19.31 -4.59
C GLU A 106 -12.92 18.95 -5.48
N ARG A 107 -13.25 18.48 -6.69
CA ARG A 107 -12.29 18.17 -7.76
C ARG A 107 -12.20 19.36 -8.71
N GLY A 108 -11.01 19.64 -9.23
CA GLY A 108 -10.89 20.63 -10.30
C GLY A 108 -11.67 20.21 -11.55
N ALA A 109 -12.41 21.13 -12.18
CA ALA A 109 -13.32 20.86 -13.31
C ALA A 109 -12.69 20.15 -14.53
N LYS A 110 -11.34 20.12 -14.63
CA LYS A 110 -10.58 19.47 -15.71
C LYS A 110 -9.81 18.21 -15.29
N GLN A 111 -9.83 17.80 -14.01
CA GLN A 111 -9.12 16.59 -13.56
C GLN A 111 -9.91 15.33 -13.93
N ARG A 112 -9.31 14.47 -14.75
CA ARG A 112 -9.84 13.15 -15.13
C ARG A 112 -8.73 12.10 -14.96
N VAL A 113 -9.14 10.85 -14.74
CA VAL A 113 -8.24 9.69 -14.77
C VAL A 113 -7.82 9.45 -16.22
N SER A 114 -6.52 9.23 -16.44
CA SER A 114 -5.95 8.93 -17.74
C SER A 114 -6.42 7.57 -18.26
N TYR A 115 -6.56 7.46 -19.58
CA TYR A 115 -6.96 6.22 -20.25
C TYR A 115 -5.98 5.07 -19.99
N ILE A 116 -4.68 5.38 -19.83
CA ILE A 116 -3.64 4.39 -19.51
C ILE A 116 -3.91 3.73 -18.16
N THR A 117 -4.32 4.52 -17.15
CA THR A 117 -4.66 4.00 -15.83
C THR A 117 -5.87 3.09 -15.87
N TRP A 118 -6.89 3.45 -16.67
CA TRP A 118 -8.05 2.58 -16.87
C TRP A 118 -7.69 1.24 -17.52
N LEU A 119 -6.81 1.24 -18.52
CA LEU A 119 -6.31 0.01 -19.13
C LEU A 119 -5.57 -0.87 -18.13
N ILE A 120 -4.74 -0.28 -17.26
CA ILE A 120 -4.00 -1.02 -16.23
C ILE A 120 -4.95 -1.67 -15.21
N CYS A 121 -6.07 -1.01 -14.88
CA CYS A 121 -7.06 -1.59 -13.97
C CYS A 121 -8.02 -2.59 -14.61
N ALA A 122 -8.18 -2.56 -15.94
CA ALA A 122 -9.12 -3.41 -16.66
C ALA A 122 -8.47 -4.68 -17.28
N GLY A 123 -7.15 -4.69 -17.42
CA GLY A 123 -6.38 -5.86 -17.85
C GLY A 123 -6.14 -6.84 -16.71
#